data_AF-A0A6L6U6Z3-F1
#
_entry.id   AF-A0A6L6U6Z3-F1
#
_cell.length_a   1.000
_cell.length_b   1.000
_cell.length_c   1.000
_cell.angle_alpha   90.00
_cell.angle_beta   90.00
_cell.angle_gamma   90.00
#
_symmetry.space_group_name_H-M   'P 1'
#
loop_
_entity.id
_entity.type
_entity.pdbx_description
1 polymer ?
#
loop_
_entity_poly.entity_id
_entity_poly.type
_entity_poly.pdbx_seq_one_letter_code
_entity_poly.pdbx_strand_id
1 'polypeptide(L)'
;MAKTTKETWKYTLREIVIVIIGITIAFSMNKCAENVKDSKLKKQYLINLKRDVEADKIQLKKNIEAIDKKLAICSEIIPVLNSEKNQDMGLMNNIFAIVKYENFSPKNITYKTLINSGDLKLIEDFELKTAIQQHYSNYEEMSDDYVRHTSLIKDYLGNYLVNHANYDLIYEGKAPFLNEIKLKNIVRALLTTFDEKKKATQHGIESCDVLIAEIDVALD
;
A
#
# COMPACT_ATOMS: atom_id res chain seq x y z
N MET A 1 11.67 -64.06 50.65
CA MET A 1 11.89 -62.74 51.30
C MET A 1 10.89 -61.76 50.71
N ALA A 2 9.89 -61.34 51.50
CA ALA A 2 8.90 -60.37 51.07
C ALA A 2 9.52 -58.97 51.08
N LYS A 3 9.68 -58.34 49.90
CA LYS A 3 10.08 -56.93 49.82
C LYS A 3 9.01 -56.11 50.54
N THR A 4 9.42 -55.34 51.56
CA THR A 4 8.50 -54.51 52.32
C THR A 4 7.84 -53.48 51.39
N THR A 5 6.57 -53.16 51.61
CA THR A 5 5.74 -52.26 50.77
C THR A 5 6.38 -50.89 50.52
N LYS A 6 7.31 -50.46 51.38
CA LYS A 6 8.13 -49.25 51.23
C LYS A 6 9.18 -49.34 50.12
N GLU A 7 9.78 -50.52 49.90
CA GLU A 7 10.80 -50.71 48.87
C GLU A 7 10.20 -50.80 47.47
N THR A 8 9.02 -51.42 47.33
CA THR A 8 8.27 -51.45 46.06
C THR A 8 7.76 -50.07 45.68
N TRP A 9 7.25 -49.29 46.63
CA TRP A 9 6.75 -47.94 46.35
C TRP A 9 7.85 -46.95 45.90
N LYS A 10 9.04 -46.98 46.51
CA LYS A 10 10.18 -46.17 46.07
C LYS A 10 10.63 -46.51 44.65
N TYR A 11 10.57 -47.80 44.30
CA TYR A 11 10.94 -48.27 42.98
C TYR A 11 9.96 -47.78 41.90
N THR A 12 8.65 -47.92 42.13
CA THR A 12 7.61 -47.41 41.21
C THR A 12 7.61 -45.88 41.10
N LEU A 13 7.87 -45.15 42.19
CA LEU A 13 8.03 -43.70 42.17
C LEU A 13 9.21 -43.26 41.28
N ARG A 14 10.35 -43.98 41.36
CA ARG A 14 11.51 -43.71 40.50
C ARG A 14 11.17 -43.92 39.03
N GLU A 15 10.46 -44.99 38.69
CA GLU A 15 10.04 -45.26 37.31
C GLU A 15 9.10 -44.16 36.78
N ILE A 16 8.12 -43.72 37.57
CA ILE A 16 7.24 -42.60 37.21
C ILE A 16 8.04 -41.31 36.96
N VAL A 17 9.01 -40.99 37.83
CA VAL A 17 9.86 -39.81 37.67
C VAL A 17 10.70 -39.88 36.39
N ILE A 18 11.26 -41.05 36.06
CA ILE A 18 12.01 -41.26 34.81
C ILE A 18 11.10 -41.05 33.59
N VAL A 19 9.87 -41.59 33.62
CA VAL A 19 8.90 -41.40 32.53
C VAL A 19 8.52 -39.93 32.36
N ILE A 20 8.25 -39.21 33.45
CA ILE A 20 7.95 -37.77 33.42
C ILE A 20 9.12 -37.01 32.80
N ILE A 21 10.35 -37.24 33.26
CA ILE A 21 11.55 -36.58 32.71
C ILE A 21 11.70 -36.87 31.22
N GLY A 22 11.51 -38.13 30.79
CA GLY A 22 11.58 -38.52 29.39
C GLY A 22 10.57 -37.76 28.52
N ILE A 23 9.30 -37.70 28.96
CA ILE A 23 8.24 -36.98 28.25
C ILE A 23 8.52 -35.47 28.23
N THR A 24 8.97 -34.89 29.35
CA THR A 24 9.30 -33.47 29.44
C THR A 24 10.45 -33.10 28.51
N ILE A 25 11.51 -33.90 28.44
CA ILE A 25 12.64 -33.66 27.53
C ILE A 25 12.17 -33.75 26.08
N ALA A 26 11.41 -34.78 25.71
CA ALA A 26 10.88 -34.94 24.37
C ALA A 26 9.99 -33.75 23.95
N PHE A 27 9.09 -33.32 24.84
CA PHE A 27 8.24 -32.15 24.61
C PHE A 27 9.06 -30.85 24.48
N SER A 28 10.08 -30.68 25.33
CA SER A 28 10.98 -29.52 25.30
C SER A 28 11.80 -29.45 24.00
N MET A 29 12.30 -30.59 23.53
CA MET A 29 13.00 -30.69 22.24
C MET A 29 12.08 -30.34 21.07
N ASN A 30 10.85 -30.85 21.08
CA ASN A 30 9.86 -30.52 20.04
C ASN A 30 9.54 -29.02 20.05
N LYS A 31 9.33 -28.43 21.23
CA LYS A 31 9.06 -26.99 21.36
C LYS A 31 10.22 -26.12 20.89
N CYS A 32 11.46 -26.52 21.16
CA CYS A 32 12.65 -25.84 20.66
C CYS A 32 12.72 -25.88 19.12
N ALA A 33 12.48 -27.05 18.51
CA ALA A 33 12.46 -27.20 17.05
C ALA A 33 11.37 -26.34 16.39
N GLU A 34 10.17 -26.30 16.98
CA GLU A 34 9.08 -25.40 16.55
C GLU A 34 9.50 -23.93 16.65
N ASN A 35 10.04 -23.48 17.78
CA ASN A 35 10.46 -22.09 17.97
C ASN A 35 11.53 -21.66 16.95
N VAL A 36 12.47 -22.54 16.60
CA VAL A 36 13.48 -22.26 15.56
C VAL A 36 12.82 -22.13 14.18
N LYS A 37 11.84 -22.98 13.86
CA LYS A 37 11.10 -22.91 12.59
C LYS A 37 10.27 -21.62 12.51
N ASP A 38 9.58 -21.28 13.59
CA ASP A 38 8.74 -20.08 13.70
C ASP A 38 9.57 -18.80 13.59
N SER A 39 10.74 -18.76 14.24
CA SER A 39 11.69 -17.64 14.13
C SER A 39 12.20 -17.44 12.69
N LYS A 40 12.54 -18.52 11.99
CA LYS A 40 12.95 -18.46 10.57
C LYS A 40 11.81 -17.95 9.68
N LEU A 41 10.60 -18.42 9.92
CA LEU A 41 9.41 -18.00 9.16
C LEU A 41 9.07 -16.53 9.42
N LYS A 42 9.11 -16.07 10.67
CA LYS A 42 8.98 -14.65 11.05
C LYS A 42 9.98 -13.80 10.26
N LYS A 43 11.27 -14.16 10.30
CA LYS A 43 12.33 -13.42 9.59
C LYS A 43 12.07 -13.36 8.08
N GLN A 44 11.61 -14.45 7.48
CA GLN A 44 11.26 -14.49 6.06
C GLN A 44 10.10 -13.54 5.73
N TYR A 45 9.05 -13.50 6.56
CA TYR A 45 7.94 -12.56 6.39
C TYR A 45 8.41 -11.11 6.46
N LEU A 46 9.21 -10.76 7.48
CA LEU A 46 9.72 -9.39 7.65
C LEU A 46 10.58 -8.94 6.46
N ILE A 47 11.48 -9.80 5.99
CA ILE A 47 12.31 -9.50 4.80
C ILE A 47 11.44 -9.29 3.55
N ASN A 48 10.41 -10.11 3.35
CA ASN A 48 9.53 -9.98 2.21
C ASN A 48 8.63 -8.74 2.30
N LEU A 49 8.09 -8.44 3.49
CA LEU A 49 7.32 -7.22 3.75
C LEU A 49 8.16 -5.98 3.46
N LYS A 50 9.38 -5.90 3.99
CA LYS A 50 10.29 -4.79 3.71
C LYS A 50 10.49 -4.59 2.20
N ARG A 51 10.78 -5.66 1.47
CA ARG A 51 10.96 -5.60 0.01
C ARG A 51 9.72 -5.12 -0.73
N ASP A 52 8.55 -5.57 -0.31
CA ASP A 52 7.27 -5.16 -0.88
C ASP A 52 7.03 -3.65 -0.63
N VAL A 53 7.21 -3.20 0.60
CA VAL A 53 7.03 -1.80 1.03
C VAL A 53 8.06 -0.86 0.38
N GLU A 54 9.32 -1.27 0.24
CA GLU A 54 10.35 -0.51 -0.48
C GLU A 54 9.98 -0.30 -1.96
N ALA A 55 9.46 -1.32 -2.61
CA ALA A 55 9.03 -1.22 -4.00
C ALA A 55 7.78 -0.33 -4.14
N ASP A 56 6.84 -0.43 -3.21
CA ASP A 56 5.67 0.45 -3.16
C ASP A 56 6.08 1.92 -2.96
N LYS A 57 7.02 2.19 -2.05
CA LYS A 57 7.59 3.53 -1.84
C LYS A 57 8.19 4.12 -3.12
N ILE A 58 8.92 3.32 -3.90
CA ILE A 58 9.48 3.75 -5.19
C ILE A 58 8.36 4.13 -6.17
N GLN A 59 7.28 3.33 -6.23
CA GLN A 59 6.12 3.63 -7.07
C GLN A 59 5.44 4.93 -6.64
N LEU A 60 5.21 5.12 -5.33
CA LEU A 60 4.59 6.32 -4.79
C LEU A 60 5.41 7.59 -5.08
N LYS A 61 6.75 7.51 -4.99
CA LYS A 61 7.63 8.63 -5.36
C LYS A 61 7.48 9.03 -6.83
N LYS A 62 7.40 8.06 -7.74
CA LYS A 62 7.14 8.33 -9.17
C LYS A 62 5.76 8.96 -9.37
N ASN A 63 4.76 8.51 -8.62
CA ASN A 63 3.43 9.09 -8.66
C ASN A 63 3.44 10.56 -8.22
N ILE A 64 4.18 10.92 -7.17
CA ILE A 64 4.35 12.33 -6.74
C ILE A 64 4.89 13.19 -7.88
N GLU A 65 5.97 12.76 -8.53
CA GLU A 65 6.57 13.52 -9.65
C GLU A 65 5.59 13.74 -10.80
N ALA A 66 4.78 12.72 -11.11
CA ALA A 66 3.77 12.82 -12.15
C ALA A 66 2.58 13.69 -11.74
N ILE A 67 2.14 13.62 -10.49
CA ILE A 67 1.08 14.48 -9.93
C ILE A 67 1.53 15.94 -9.92
N ASP A 68 2.77 16.23 -9.52
CA ASP A 68 3.32 17.60 -9.51
C ASP A 68 3.33 18.23 -10.90
N LYS A 69 3.73 17.46 -11.92
CA LYS A 69 3.66 17.92 -13.32
C LYS A 69 2.23 18.26 -13.72
N LYS A 70 1.25 17.44 -13.33
CA LYS A 70 -0.18 17.68 -13.67
C LYS A 70 -0.76 18.86 -12.90
N LEU A 71 -0.39 19.05 -11.64
CA LEU A 71 -0.77 20.24 -10.87
C LEU A 71 -0.26 21.54 -11.53
N ALA A 72 0.99 21.53 -12.00
CA ALA A 72 1.56 22.64 -12.75
C ALA A 72 0.80 22.90 -14.05
N ILE A 73 0.53 21.86 -14.85
CA ILE A 73 -0.25 21.98 -16.10
C ILE A 73 -1.65 22.51 -15.82
N CYS A 74 -2.37 21.98 -14.82
CA CYS A 74 -3.69 22.47 -14.42
C CYS A 74 -3.64 23.98 -14.08
N SER A 75 -2.65 24.39 -13.30
CA SER A 75 -2.47 25.80 -12.90
C SER A 75 -2.18 26.72 -14.09
N GLU A 76 -1.43 26.22 -15.08
CA GLU A 76 -1.10 26.94 -16.32
C GLU A 76 -2.33 27.11 -17.23
N ILE A 77 -3.16 26.07 -17.38
CA ILE A 77 -4.28 26.10 -18.34
C ILE A 77 -5.56 26.73 -17.80
N ILE A 78 -5.83 26.67 -16.48
CA ILE A 78 -7.06 27.23 -15.88
C ILE A 78 -7.33 28.70 -16.27
N PRO A 79 -6.33 29.60 -16.32
CA PRO A 79 -6.53 30.99 -16.74
C PRO A 79 -6.99 31.13 -18.20
N VAL A 80 -6.49 30.28 -19.10
CA VAL A 80 -6.79 30.35 -20.55
C VAL A 80 -8.06 29.58 -20.94
N LEU A 81 -8.48 28.62 -20.12
CA LEU A 81 -9.78 27.95 -20.28
C LEU A 81 -10.93 28.97 -20.12
N ASN A 82 -11.92 28.90 -21.02
CA ASN A 82 -13.02 29.87 -21.14
C ASN A 82 -12.56 31.27 -21.64
N SER A 83 -11.50 31.33 -22.45
CA SER A 83 -11.01 32.54 -23.11
C SER A 83 -10.82 32.31 -24.61
N GLU A 84 -10.91 33.36 -25.44
CA GLU A 84 -10.64 33.26 -26.88
C GLU A 84 -9.13 33.13 -27.20
N LYS A 85 -8.27 33.19 -26.18
CA LYS A 85 -6.81 33.13 -26.35
C LYS A 85 -6.31 31.70 -26.19
N ASN A 86 -5.25 31.37 -26.92
CA ASN A 86 -4.45 30.14 -26.75
C ASN A 86 -5.27 28.83 -26.90
N GLN A 87 -6.22 28.81 -27.83
CA GLN A 87 -6.98 27.62 -28.22
C GLN A 87 -6.22 26.80 -29.29
N ASP A 88 -4.93 26.56 -29.04
CA ASP A 88 -4.03 25.87 -29.97
C ASP A 88 -3.80 24.41 -29.57
N MET A 89 -3.00 23.70 -30.37
CA MET A 89 -2.63 22.31 -30.08
C MET A 89 -1.86 22.14 -28.75
N GLY A 90 -1.25 23.20 -28.21
CA GLY A 90 -0.60 23.19 -26.90
C GLY A 90 -1.61 22.98 -25.77
N LEU A 91 -2.74 23.69 -25.82
CA LEU A 91 -3.84 23.47 -24.87
C LEU A 91 -4.37 22.03 -24.93
N MET A 92 -4.51 21.48 -26.15
CA MET A 92 -4.91 20.10 -26.35
C MET A 92 -3.94 19.12 -25.69
N ASN A 93 -2.64 19.28 -25.91
CA ASN A 93 -1.60 18.44 -25.33
C ASN A 93 -1.63 18.49 -23.79
N ASN A 94 -1.83 19.69 -23.22
CA ASN A 94 -1.93 19.88 -21.78
C ASN A 94 -3.15 19.17 -21.18
N ILE A 95 -4.32 19.27 -21.82
CA ILE A 95 -5.52 18.52 -21.38
C ILE A 95 -5.28 17.02 -21.44
N PHE A 96 -4.73 16.49 -22.53
CA PHE A 96 -4.44 15.05 -22.64
C PHE A 96 -3.37 14.56 -21.66
N ALA A 97 -2.43 15.42 -21.25
CA ALA A 97 -1.48 15.10 -20.21
C ALA A 97 -2.16 14.90 -18.84
N ILE A 98 -3.20 15.70 -18.55
CA ILE A 98 -3.99 15.60 -17.31
C ILE A 98 -4.93 14.38 -17.31
N VAL A 99 -5.45 13.96 -18.48
CA VAL A 99 -6.33 12.79 -18.61
C VAL A 99 -5.64 11.49 -18.19
N LYS A 100 -4.32 11.38 -18.38
CA LYS A 100 -3.56 10.21 -17.93
C LYS A 100 -3.64 10.15 -16.42
N TYR A 101 -4.08 9.04 -15.84
CA TYR A 101 -4.19 8.88 -14.40
C TYR A 101 -3.04 8.03 -13.87
N GLU A 102 -2.47 8.43 -12.73
CA GLU A 102 -1.47 7.62 -12.02
C GLU A 102 -2.17 6.60 -11.14
N ASN A 103 -1.81 5.33 -11.27
CA ASN A 103 -2.35 4.27 -10.41
C ASN A 103 -1.33 3.89 -9.34
N PHE A 104 -1.87 3.35 -8.25
CA PHE A 104 -1.08 2.67 -7.25
C PHE A 104 -1.72 1.31 -6.97
N SER A 105 -0.91 0.27 -7.00
CA SER A 105 -1.33 -1.09 -6.66
C SER A 105 -0.33 -1.62 -5.64
N PRO A 106 -0.69 -1.67 -4.35
CA PRO A 106 0.23 -2.05 -3.30
C PRO A 106 0.62 -3.52 -3.42
N LYS A 107 1.90 -3.82 -3.18
CA LYS A 107 2.40 -5.19 -3.06
C LYS A 107 2.00 -5.76 -1.70
N ASN A 108 0.76 -6.23 -1.62
CA ASN A 108 0.17 -6.76 -0.38
C ASN A 108 0.09 -8.29 -0.31
N ILE A 109 0.80 -9.01 -1.20
CA ILE A 109 0.78 -10.48 -1.21
C ILE A 109 1.32 -11.03 0.11
N THR A 110 2.51 -10.57 0.54
CA THR A 110 3.13 -11.03 1.78
C THR A 110 2.26 -10.74 2.99
N TYR A 111 1.69 -9.54 3.07
CA TYR A 111 0.75 -9.15 4.13
C TYR A 111 -0.51 -10.03 4.14
N LYS A 112 -1.15 -10.23 2.99
CA LYS A 112 -2.33 -11.09 2.89
C LYS A 112 -2.01 -12.52 3.30
N THR A 113 -0.87 -13.05 2.90
CA THR A 113 -0.43 -14.38 3.32
C THR A 113 -0.27 -14.42 4.84
N LEU A 114 0.43 -13.45 5.44
CA LEU A 114 0.65 -13.34 6.89
C LEU A 114 -0.67 -13.31 7.70
N ILE A 115 -1.67 -12.57 7.20
CA ILE A 115 -3.00 -12.49 7.83
C ILE A 115 -3.77 -13.80 7.64
N ASN A 116 -3.87 -14.30 6.39
CA ASN A 116 -4.70 -15.45 6.06
C ASN A 116 -4.17 -16.78 6.64
N SER A 117 -2.85 -16.91 6.83
CA SER A 117 -2.27 -18.08 7.52
C SER A 117 -2.38 -18.00 9.03
N GLY A 118 -2.75 -16.84 9.60
CA GLY A 118 -2.70 -16.58 11.03
C GLY A 118 -1.28 -16.43 11.57
N ASP A 119 -0.27 -16.31 10.71
CA ASP A 119 1.14 -16.16 11.08
C ASP A 119 1.47 -14.79 11.64
N LEU A 120 0.54 -13.83 11.60
CA LEU A 120 0.66 -12.57 12.33
C LEU A 120 0.92 -12.80 13.84
N LYS A 121 0.51 -13.96 14.40
CA LYS A 121 0.84 -14.36 15.78
C LYS A 121 2.34 -14.57 16.04
N LEU A 122 3.14 -14.85 15.00
CA LEU A 122 4.59 -14.99 15.09
C LEU A 122 5.31 -13.65 15.33
N ILE A 123 4.60 -12.54 15.08
CA ILE A 123 5.06 -11.20 15.42
C ILE A 123 4.54 -10.89 16.82
N GLU A 124 5.39 -11.18 17.80
CA GLU A 124 5.14 -10.97 19.23
C GLU A 124 5.23 -9.50 19.63
N ASP A 125 6.08 -8.74 18.95
CA ASP A 125 6.23 -7.31 19.16
C ASP A 125 4.93 -6.58 18.78
N PHE A 126 4.33 -5.93 19.77
CA PHE A 126 3.04 -5.27 19.60
C PHE A 126 3.15 -4.03 18.71
N GLU A 127 4.23 -3.26 18.84
CA GLU A 127 4.45 -2.02 18.09
C GLU A 127 4.61 -2.33 16.60
N LEU A 128 5.46 -3.30 16.25
CA LEU A 128 5.65 -3.77 14.87
C LEU A 128 4.35 -4.35 14.28
N LYS A 129 3.60 -5.13 15.07
CA LYS A 129 2.32 -5.68 14.63
C LYS A 129 1.33 -4.56 14.30
N THR A 130 1.21 -3.56 15.16
CA THR A 130 0.37 -2.39 14.94
C THR A 130 0.85 -1.58 13.74
N ALA A 131 2.17 -1.37 13.58
CA ALA A 131 2.74 -0.66 12.44
C ALA A 131 2.40 -1.34 11.11
N ILE A 132 2.49 -2.68 11.03
CA ILE A 132 2.10 -3.44 9.84
C ILE A 132 0.62 -3.24 9.53
N GLN A 133 -0.26 -3.41 10.53
CA GLN A 133 -1.71 -3.28 10.31
C GLN A 133 -2.10 -1.85 9.91
N GLN A 134 -1.54 -0.85 10.59
CA GLN A 134 -1.79 0.56 10.30
C GLN A 134 -1.32 0.93 8.90
N HIS A 135 -0.14 0.45 8.48
CA HIS A 135 0.39 0.72 7.14
C HIS A 135 -0.56 0.24 6.03
N TYR A 136 -1.05 -0.99 6.12
CA TYR A 136 -1.98 -1.50 5.10
C TYR A 136 -3.38 -0.88 5.20
N SER A 137 -3.82 -0.45 6.40
CA SER A 137 -5.03 0.38 6.55
C SER A 137 -4.87 1.73 5.85
N ASN A 138 -3.72 2.40 6.02
CA ASN A 138 -3.42 3.67 5.35
C ASN A 138 -3.43 3.52 3.81
N TYR A 139 -2.99 2.37 3.28
CA TYR A 139 -3.10 2.08 1.85
C TYR A 139 -4.54 1.93 1.37
N GLU A 140 -5.44 1.38 2.18
CA GLU A 140 -6.87 1.31 1.85
C GLU A 140 -7.48 2.71 1.81
N GLU A 141 -7.21 3.55 2.81
CA GLU A 141 -7.67 4.95 2.84
C GLU A 141 -7.13 5.75 1.64
N MET A 142 -5.82 5.63 1.35
CA MET A 142 -5.21 6.28 0.20
C MET A 142 -5.82 5.80 -1.13
N SER A 143 -6.23 4.53 -1.22
CA SER A 143 -6.88 3.99 -2.41
C SER A 143 -8.17 4.73 -2.75
N ASP A 144 -8.93 5.17 -1.73
CA ASP A 144 -10.16 5.92 -1.94
C ASP A 144 -9.91 7.27 -2.62
N ASP A 145 -8.84 7.97 -2.28
CA ASP A 145 -8.44 9.23 -2.93
C ASP A 145 -8.01 9.00 -4.39
N TYR A 146 -7.29 7.89 -4.65
CA TYR A 146 -6.92 7.49 -6.00
C TYR A 146 -8.15 7.18 -6.86
N VAL A 147 -9.12 6.46 -6.31
CA VAL A 147 -10.38 6.11 -6.98
C VAL A 147 -11.22 7.36 -7.22
N ARG A 148 -11.41 8.21 -6.20
CA ARG A 148 -12.14 9.49 -6.33
C ARG A 148 -11.60 10.33 -7.48
N HIS A 149 -10.29 10.51 -7.53
CA HIS A 149 -9.63 11.27 -8.59
C HIS A 149 -9.82 10.63 -9.97
N THR A 150 -9.67 9.30 -10.07
CA THR A 150 -9.84 8.56 -11.34
C THR A 150 -11.28 8.64 -11.84
N SER A 151 -12.26 8.54 -10.94
CA SER A 151 -13.68 8.72 -11.27
C SER A 151 -13.96 10.13 -11.78
N LEU A 152 -13.37 11.16 -11.17
CA LEU A 152 -13.52 12.54 -11.67
C LEU A 152 -12.99 12.70 -13.10
N ILE A 153 -11.82 12.11 -13.40
CA ILE A 153 -11.29 12.09 -14.76
C ILE A 153 -12.26 11.36 -15.70
N LYS A 154 -12.66 10.14 -15.37
CA LYS A 154 -13.49 9.29 -16.24
C LYS A 154 -14.86 9.90 -16.49
N ASP A 155 -15.56 10.24 -15.43
CA ASP A 155 -16.99 10.56 -15.45
C ASP A 155 -17.24 12.00 -15.94
N TYR A 156 -16.26 12.89 -15.77
CA TYR A 156 -16.40 14.30 -16.16
C TYR A 156 -15.48 14.69 -17.31
N LEU A 157 -14.16 14.52 -17.17
CA LEU A 157 -13.23 14.93 -18.23
C LEU A 157 -13.37 14.02 -19.47
N GLY A 158 -13.37 12.71 -19.28
CA GLY A 158 -13.60 11.74 -20.35
C GLY A 158 -14.96 11.95 -21.03
N ASN A 159 -16.02 12.13 -20.24
CA ASN A 159 -17.34 12.45 -20.77
C ASN A 159 -17.35 13.76 -21.58
N TYR A 160 -16.67 14.81 -21.10
CA TYR A 160 -16.52 16.06 -21.83
C TYR A 160 -15.81 15.85 -23.17
N LEU A 161 -14.67 15.15 -23.14
CA LEU A 161 -13.87 14.90 -24.34
C LEU A 161 -14.62 14.08 -25.40
N VAL A 162 -15.56 13.23 -25.02
CA VAL A 162 -16.34 12.43 -25.97
C VAL A 162 -17.53 13.23 -26.52
N ASN A 163 -18.25 13.96 -25.66
CA ASN A 163 -19.56 14.52 -26.02
C ASN A 163 -19.54 16.01 -26.38
N HIS A 164 -18.47 16.73 -26.04
CA HIS A 164 -18.40 18.20 -26.17
C HIS A 164 -17.19 18.70 -26.96
N ALA A 165 -16.21 17.85 -27.25
CA ALA A 165 -15.06 18.24 -28.06
C ALA A 165 -15.37 18.12 -29.56
N ASN A 166 -14.96 19.11 -30.35
CA ASN A 166 -15.03 19.08 -31.81
C ASN A 166 -13.66 18.74 -32.40
N TYR A 167 -13.43 17.46 -32.66
CA TYR A 167 -12.14 16.96 -33.16
C TYR A 167 -11.83 17.37 -34.59
N ASP A 168 -12.81 17.83 -35.39
CA ASP A 168 -12.54 18.30 -36.75
C ASP A 168 -11.67 19.57 -36.75
N LEU A 169 -11.69 20.34 -35.66
CA LEU A 169 -10.82 21.51 -35.46
C LEU A 169 -9.33 21.17 -35.43
N ILE A 170 -8.97 19.91 -35.18
CA ILE A 170 -7.57 19.46 -35.20
C ILE A 170 -6.99 19.60 -36.61
N TYR A 171 -7.79 19.35 -37.66
CA TYR A 171 -7.34 19.53 -39.04
C TYR A 171 -7.06 21.01 -39.38
N GLU A 172 -7.61 21.94 -38.61
CA GLU A 172 -7.33 23.38 -38.70
C GLU A 172 -6.20 23.83 -37.76
N GLY A 173 -5.56 22.91 -37.02
CA GLY A 173 -4.51 23.23 -36.04
C GLY A 173 -5.03 23.90 -34.75
N LYS A 174 -6.32 23.76 -34.45
CA LYS A 174 -6.97 24.35 -33.27
C LYS A 174 -7.30 23.27 -32.23
N ALA A 175 -7.32 23.67 -30.97
CA ALA A 175 -7.81 22.80 -29.89
C ALA A 175 -9.29 22.45 -30.14
N PRO A 176 -9.73 21.21 -29.86
CA PRO A 176 -11.11 20.78 -30.09
C PRO A 176 -12.09 21.29 -29.01
N PHE A 177 -11.70 22.28 -28.18
CA PHE A 177 -12.46 22.71 -27.02
C PHE A 177 -13.24 24.00 -27.33
N LEU A 178 -14.56 23.89 -27.46
CA LEU A 178 -15.45 24.97 -27.93
C LEU A 178 -15.78 26.05 -26.87
N ASN A 179 -14.99 26.13 -25.80
CA ASN A 179 -15.03 27.17 -24.78
C ASN A 179 -16.27 27.18 -23.86
N GLU A 180 -16.41 26.13 -23.04
CA GLU A 180 -17.45 26.05 -22.02
C GLU A 180 -16.84 26.11 -20.63
N ILE A 181 -17.37 27.00 -19.78
CA ILE A 181 -17.12 27.06 -18.34
C ILE A 181 -17.08 25.67 -17.67
N LYS A 182 -17.77 24.68 -18.27
CA LYS A 182 -17.71 23.25 -17.94
C LYS A 182 -16.29 22.69 -17.90
N LEU A 183 -15.50 22.82 -18.98
CA LEU A 183 -14.12 22.28 -19.00
C LEU A 183 -13.26 22.97 -17.93
N LYS A 184 -13.40 24.28 -17.76
CA LYS A 184 -12.71 25.02 -16.71
C LYS A 184 -13.06 24.51 -15.30
N ASN A 185 -14.34 24.24 -15.04
CA ASN A 185 -14.81 23.71 -13.76
C ASN A 185 -14.31 22.29 -13.54
N ILE A 186 -14.29 21.44 -14.57
CA ILE A 186 -13.71 20.09 -14.52
C ILE A 186 -12.23 20.16 -14.15
N VAL A 187 -11.44 20.98 -14.86
CA VAL A 187 -10.00 21.12 -14.59
C VAL A 187 -9.73 21.72 -13.21
N ARG A 188 -10.55 22.65 -12.73
CA ARG A 188 -10.47 23.16 -11.35
C ARG A 188 -10.75 22.07 -10.30
N ALA A 189 -11.77 21.25 -10.52
CA ALA A 189 -12.05 20.11 -9.64
C ALA A 189 -10.91 19.08 -9.67
N LEU A 190 -10.31 18.85 -10.84
CA LEU A 190 -9.13 18.00 -10.99
C LEU A 190 -7.93 18.56 -10.24
N LEU A 191 -7.67 19.88 -10.30
CA LEU A 191 -6.61 20.53 -9.53
C LEU A 191 -6.75 20.21 -8.03
N THR A 192 -7.95 20.35 -7.47
CA THR A 192 -8.22 20.01 -6.05
C THR A 192 -7.94 18.54 -5.76
N THR A 193 -8.48 17.62 -6.55
CA THR A 193 -8.31 16.18 -6.30
C THR A 193 -6.88 15.69 -6.57
N PHE A 194 -6.11 16.36 -7.43
CA PHE A 194 -4.67 16.10 -7.55
C PHE A 194 -3.92 16.48 -6.28
N ASP A 195 -4.26 17.60 -5.64
CA ASP A 195 -3.63 18.03 -4.38
C ASP A 195 -3.97 17.07 -3.23
N GLU A 196 -5.24 16.65 -3.13
CA GLU A 196 -5.67 15.61 -2.19
C GLU A 196 -4.91 14.29 -2.41
N LYS A 197 -4.88 13.83 -3.67
CA LYS A 197 -4.15 12.62 -4.06
C LYS A 197 -2.65 12.73 -3.78
N LYS A 198 -2.05 13.92 -3.95
CA LYS A 198 -0.64 14.18 -3.61
C LYS A 198 -0.42 14.00 -2.11
N LYS A 199 -1.25 14.62 -1.26
CA LYS A 199 -1.17 14.51 0.20
C LYS A 199 -1.31 13.06 0.66
N ALA A 200 -2.30 12.34 0.13
CA ALA A 200 -2.50 10.92 0.42
C ALA A 200 -1.28 10.08 0.02
N THR A 201 -0.68 10.36 -1.14
CA THR A 201 0.55 9.70 -1.62
C THR A 201 1.76 10.02 -0.73
N GLN A 202 1.89 11.26 -0.25
CA GLN A 202 2.96 11.65 0.68
C GLN A 202 2.82 10.92 2.02
N HIS A 203 1.61 10.87 2.57
CA HIS A 203 1.32 10.11 3.78
C HIS A 203 1.61 8.61 3.59
N GLY A 204 1.29 8.04 2.43
CA GLY A 204 1.67 6.67 2.07
C GLY A 204 3.19 6.44 2.09
N ILE A 205 3.98 7.38 1.58
CA ILE A 205 5.46 7.32 1.61
C ILE A 205 5.98 7.39 3.05
N GLU A 206 5.44 8.29 3.88
CA GLU A 206 5.79 8.40 5.30
C GLU A 206 5.48 7.10 6.04
N SER A 207 4.32 6.49 5.74
CA SER A 207 3.95 5.20 6.30
C SER A 207 4.89 4.07 5.87
N CYS A 208 5.38 4.07 4.61
CA CYS A 208 6.45 3.15 4.19
C CYS A 208 7.72 3.34 5.02
N ASP A 209 8.13 4.59 5.26
CA ASP A 209 9.34 4.92 6.01
C ASP A 209 9.28 4.41 7.44
N VAL A 210 8.17 4.64 8.13
CA VAL A 210 7.93 4.14 9.48
C VAL A 210 7.99 2.61 9.51
N LEU A 211 7.24 1.93 8.63
CA LEU A 211 7.20 0.47 8.65
C LEU A 211 8.56 -0.17 8.30
N ILE A 212 9.32 0.40 7.36
CA ILE A 212 10.66 -0.09 7.03
C ILE A 212 11.59 0.01 8.24
N ALA A 213 11.55 1.14 8.98
CA ALA A 213 12.36 1.33 10.17
C ALA A 213 12.02 0.31 11.27
N GLU A 214 10.73 0.08 11.54
CA GLU A 214 10.28 -0.92 12.51
C GLU A 214 10.70 -2.35 12.12
N ILE A 215 10.63 -2.68 10.82
CA ILE A 215 11.09 -3.98 10.33
C ILE A 215 12.60 -4.13 10.51
N ASP A 216 13.39 -3.08 10.27
CA ASP A 216 14.84 -3.12 10.43
C ASP A 216 15.25 -3.34 11.89
N VAL A 217 14.63 -2.61 12.82
CA VAL A 217 14.83 -2.82 14.27
C VAL A 217 14.50 -4.26 14.68
N ALA A 218 13.48 -4.88 14.08
CA ALA A 218 13.10 -6.26 14.39
C ALA A 218 13.94 -7.34 13.69
N LEU A 219 14.78 -6.96 12.72
CA LEU A 219 15.67 -7.86 11.98
C LEU A 219 17.11 -7.86 12.50
N ASP A 220 17.51 -6.78 13.18
CA ASP A 220 18.78 -6.64 13.92
C ASP A 220 18.84 -7.55 15.17
#